data_AF-A0A956ZAE6-F1
#
_entry.id   AF-A0A956ZAE6-F1
#
_cell.length_a   1.000
_cell.length_b   1.000
_cell.length_c   1.000
_cell.angle_alpha   90.00
_cell.angle_beta   90.00
_cell.angle_gamma   90.00
#
_symmetry.space_group_name_H-M   'P 1'
#
loop_
_entity.id
_entity.type
_entity.pdbx_description
1 polymer ?
#
loop_
_entity_poly.entity_id
_entity_poly.type
_entity_poly.pdbx_seq_one_letter_code
_entity_poly.pdbx_strand_id
1 'polypeptide(L)'
;MTDEAPVKKKSPLIALVLSGFVPGFGQFYTRQPLKGIILLVLYIAITVLGFEPFQTVFQAVTSPETAVQDKDAFILFFVYTMATLVLLLYAMFDAFSRANKINSGAA
;
A
#
# COMPACT_ATOMS: atom_id res chain seq x y z
N MET A 1 -30.87 1.70 -30.98
CA MET A 1 -30.22 0.71 -30.11
C MET A 1 -28.76 1.11 -30.06
N THR A 2 -28.32 1.76 -28.99
CA THR A 2 -26.90 2.09 -28.82
C THR A 2 -26.21 0.79 -28.39
N ASP A 3 -25.37 0.24 -29.27
CA ASP A 3 -24.49 -0.88 -28.97
C ASP A 3 -23.48 -0.43 -27.90
N GLU A 4 -23.88 -0.43 -26.63
CA GLU A 4 -22.95 -0.26 -25.54
C GLU A 4 -22.12 -1.54 -25.42
N ALA A 5 -20.86 -1.46 -25.82
CA ALA A 5 -19.92 -2.56 -25.70
C ALA A 5 -19.91 -3.09 -24.26
N PRO A 6 -19.89 -4.42 -24.05
CA PRO A 6 -20.01 -5.01 -22.72
C PRO A 6 -18.90 -4.51 -21.79
N VAL A 7 -19.27 -4.11 -20.58
CA VAL A 7 -18.32 -3.66 -19.55
C VAL A 7 -17.31 -4.78 -19.28
N LYS A 8 -16.04 -4.54 -19.66
CA LYS A 8 -14.96 -5.50 -19.46
C LYS A 8 -14.78 -5.78 -17.96
N LYS A 9 -15.11 -7.00 -17.54
CA LYS A 9 -14.92 -7.47 -16.15
C LYS A 9 -13.46 -7.31 -15.70
N LYS A 10 -13.29 -6.97 -14.42
CA LYS A 10 -12.00 -6.81 -13.75
C LYS A 10 -11.75 -8.02 -12.84
N SER A 11 -10.51 -8.48 -12.72
CA SER A 11 -10.17 -9.52 -11.76
C SER A 11 -9.90 -8.90 -10.38
N PRO A 12 -10.68 -9.23 -9.34
CA PRO A 12 -10.45 -8.71 -7.99
C PRO A 12 -9.12 -9.18 -7.40
N LEU A 13 -8.72 -10.41 -7.70
CA LEU A 13 -7.44 -10.96 -7.24
C LEU A 13 -6.26 -10.20 -7.87
N ILE A 14 -6.34 -9.85 -9.16
CA ILE A 14 -5.30 -9.03 -9.80
C ILE A 14 -5.24 -7.64 -9.14
N ALA A 15 -6.38 -7.01 -8.88
CA ALA A 15 -6.42 -5.71 -8.21
C ALA A 15 -5.77 -5.77 -6.81
N LEU A 16 -6.06 -6.84 -6.05
CA LEU A 16 -5.49 -7.09 -4.74
C LEU A 16 -3.97 -7.30 -4.79
N VAL A 17 -3.48 -8.17 -5.67
CA VAL A 17 -2.05 -8.48 -5.81
C VAL A 17 -1.27 -7.24 -6.25
N LEU A 18 -1.82 -6.45 -7.17
CA LEU A 18 -1.20 -5.20 -7.60
C LEU A 18 -1.01 -4.23 -6.43
N SER A 19 -2.05 -4.02 -5.61
CA SER A 19 -1.95 -3.16 -4.42
C SER A 19 -1.08 -3.75 -3.31
N GLY A 20 -0.97 -5.08 -3.23
CA GLY A 20 -0.08 -5.76 -2.28
C GLY A 20 1.39 -5.63 -2.65
N PHE A 21 1.71 -5.52 -3.95
CA PHE A 21 3.07 -5.27 -4.42
C PHE A 21 3.46 -3.79 -4.23
N VAL A 22 2.59 -2.87 -4.66
CA VAL A 22 2.76 -1.42 -4.45
C VAL A 22 1.39 -0.80 -4.17
N PRO A 23 1.16 -0.23 -2.97
CA PRO A 23 -0.07 0.49 -2.67
C PRO A 23 -0.40 1.54 -3.72
N GLY A 24 -1.61 1.47 -4.28
CA GLY A 24 -2.08 2.36 -5.35
C GLY A 24 -2.15 1.72 -6.75
N PHE A 25 -1.43 0.62 -7.01
CA PHE A 25 -1.44 -0.03 -8.33
C PHE A 25 -2.78 -0.71 -8.66
N GLY A 26 -3.43 -1.33 -7.68
CA GLY A 26 -4.78 -1.88 -7.85
C GLY A 26 -5.83 -0.80 -8.16
N GLN A 27 -5.64 0.42 -7.65
CA GLN A 27 -6.50 1.56 -7.93
C GLN A 27 -6.36 2.02 -9.40
N PHE A 28 -5.15 2.03 -9.98
CA PHE A 28 -4.99 2.26 -11.42
C PHE A 28 -5.70 1.18 -12.26
N TYR A 29 -5.59 -0.09 -11.87
CA TYR A 29 -6.27 -1.19 -12.55
C TYR A 29 -7.81 -1.06 -12.50
N THR A 30 -8.35 -0.57 -11.39
CA THR A 30 -9.80 -0.36 -11.17
C THR A 30 -10.30 1.03 -11.59
N ARG A 31 -9.50 1.80 -12.35
CA ARG A 31 -9.85 3.13 -12.89
C ARG A 31 -10.07 4.23 -11.83
N GLN A 32 -9.32 4.19 -10.74
CA GLN A 32 -9.29 5.22 -9.68
C GLN A 32 -7.92 5.91 -9.59
N PRO A 33 -7.47 6.64 -10.63
CA PRO A 33 -6.10 7.15 -10.69
C PRO A 33 -5.75 8.12 -9.57
N LEU A 34 -6.66 9.01 -9.18
CA LEU A 34 -6.41 9.97 -8.10
C LEU A 34 -6.15 9.26 -6.75
N LYS A 35 -6.97 8.27 -6.40
CA LYS A 35 -6.74 7.44 -5.21
C LYS A 35 -5.44 6.65 -5.31
N GLY A 36 -5.13 6.11 -6.47
CA GLY A 36 -3.86 5.42 -6.72
C GLY A 36 -2.66 6.31 -6.45
N ILE A 37 -2.67 7.55 -6.94
CA ILE A 37 -1.63 8.55 -6.70
C ILE A 37 -1.53 8.88 -5.21
N ILE A 38 -2.65 9.15 -4.53
CA ILE A 38 -2.66 9.47 -3.09
C ILE A 38 -2.03 8.33 -2.28
N LEU A 39 -2.43 7.09 -2.54
CA LEU A 39 -1.91 5.92 -1.83
C LEU A 39 -0.43 5.69 -2.12
N LEU A 40 0.00 5.88 -3.36
CA LEU A 40 1.40 5.76 -3.76
C LEU A 40 2.27 6.82 -3.08
N VAL A 41 1.84 8.09 -3.08
CA VAL A 41 2.57 9.18 -2.43
C VAL A 41 2.64 8.96 -0.93
N LEU A 42 1.55 8.52 -0.29
CA LEU A 42 1.54 8.24 1.14
C LEU A 42 2.47 7.07 1.49
N TYR A 43 2.48 6.01 0.66
CA TYR A 43 3.40 4.89 0.82
C TYR A 43 4.87 5.32 0.69
N ILE A 44 5.20 6.12 -0.31
CA ILE A 44 6.55 6.67 -0.49
C ILE A 44 6.93 7.55 0.71
N ALA A 45 6.04 8.43 1.17
CA ALA A 45 6.32 9.30 2.31
C ALA A 45 6.60 8.49 3.58
N ILE A 46 5.75 7.50 3.91
CA ILE A 46 5.93 6.65 5.09
C ILE A 46 7.24 5.86 5.01
N THR A 47 7.55 5.28 3.84
CA THR A 47 8.77 4.47 3.67
C THR A 47 10.04 5.33 3.72
N VAL A 48 10.04 6.52 3.14
CA VAL A 48 11.16 7.47 3.21
C VAL A 48 11.38 7.94 4.66
N LEU A 49 10.32 8.32 5.36
CA LEU A 49 10.41 8.77 6.75
C LEU A 49 10.78 7.64 7.73
N GLY A 50 10.35 6.41 7.44
CA GLY A 50 10.66 5.23 8.26
C GLY A 50 12.03 4.61 8.00
N PHE A 51 12.77 5.07 6.98
CA PHE A 51 14.02 4.45 6.55
C PHE A 51 15.13 4.55 7.61
N GLU A 52 15.33 5.74 8.19
CA GLU A 52 16.37 5.96 9.19
C GLU A 52 16.09 5.19 10.52
N PRO A 53 14.87 5.22 11.09
CA PRO A 53 14.52 4.37 12.22
C PRO A 53 14.71 2.88 11.95
N PHE A 54 14.36 2.42 10.74
CA PHE A 54 14.58 1.04 10.33
C PHE A 54 16.07 0.69 10.32
N GLN A 55 16.95 1.53 9.77
CA GLN A 55 18.39 1.29 9.74
C GLN A 55 18.97 1.19 11.15
N THR A 56 18.56 2.07 12.06
CA THR A 56 19.00 2.05 13.47
C THR A 56 18.59 0.75 14.17
N VAL A 57 17.33 0.34 14.04
CA VAL A 57 16.85 -0.93 14.61
C VAL A 57 17.51 -2.13 13.96
N PHE A 58 17.71 -2.10 12.64
CA PHE A 58 18.36 -3.19 11.92
C PHE A 58 19.80 -3.38 12.39
N GLN A 59 20.59 -2.31 12.51
CA GLN A 59 21.94 -2.37 13.08
C GLN A 59 21.95 -2.85 14.53
N ALA A 60 20.98 -2.44 15.34
CA ALA A 60 20.84 -2.93 16.70
C ALA A 60 20.61 -4.44 16.79
N VAL A 61 20.02 -5.04 15.76
CA VAL A 61 19.80 -6.48 15.66
C VAL A 61 21.00 -7.22 15.05
N THR A 62 21.65 -6.64 14.02
CA THR A 62 22.72 -7.33 13.28
C THR A 62 24.13 -7.10 13.80
N SER A 63 24.36 -5.97 14.47
CA SER A 63 25.68 -5.49 14.91
C SER A 63 25.61 -4.86 16.33
N PRO A 64 25.09 -5.58 17.33
CA PRO A 64 24.72 -5.01 18.63
C PRO A 64 25.87 -4.31 19.39
N GLU A 65 27.12 -4.69 19.13
CA GLU A 65 28.32 -4.11 19.74
C GLU A 65 28.64 -2.69 19.26
N THR A 66 28.14 -2.29 18.09
CA THR A 66 28.29 -0.93 17.52
C THR A 66 26.98 -0.15 17.49
N ALA A 67 25.90 -0.77 17.96
CA ALA A 67 24.56 -0.21 17.88
C ALA A 67 24.38 0.98 18.82
N VAL A 68 23.88 2.08 18.26
CA VAL A 68 23.39 3.21 19.05
C VAL A 68 22.05 2.82 19.67
N GLN A 69 21.96 2.82 21.00
CA GLN A 69 20.69 2.60 21.69
C GLN A 69 19.85 3.88 21.70
N ASP A 70 19.10 4.08 20.62
CA ASP A 70 18.16 5.18 20.48
C ASP A 70 16.71 4.67 20.64
N LYS A 71 16.09 5.00 21.78
CA LYS A 71 14.71 4.59 22.07
C LYS A 71 13.69 5.20 21.11
N ASP A 72 13.93 6.41 20.63
CA ASP A 72 12.99 7.11 19.75
C ASP A 72 12.97 6.45 18.39
N ALA A 73 14.12 5.99 17.89
CA ALA A 73 14.22 5.20 16.67
C ALA A 73 13.40 3.89 16.76
N PHE A 74 13.41 3.20 17.91
CA PHE A 74 12.58 2.00 18.10
C PHE A 74 11.08 2.30 18.04
N ILE A 75 10.64 3.38 18.67
CA ILE A 75 9.23 3.81 18.65
C ILE A 75 8.82 4.18 17.23
N LEU A 76 9.61 5.01 16.56
CA LEU A 76 9.34 5.46 15.20
C LEU A 76 9.34 4.29 14.21
N PHE A 77 10.28 3.34 14.33
CA PHE A 77 10.28 2.12 13.53
C PHE A 77 8.95 1.36 13.67
N PHE A 78 8.46 1.18 14.89
CA PHE A 78 7.18 0.51 15.12
C PHE A 78 6.01 1.29 14.50
N VAL A 79 5.96 2.61 14.70
CA VAL A 79 4.92 3.49 14.15
C VAL A 79 4.89 3.43 12.62
N TYR A 80 6.02 3.62 11.94
CA TYR A 80 6.07 3.58 10.48
C TYR A 80 5.80 2.19 9.91
N THR A 81 6.21 1.13 10.61
CA THR A 81 5.87 -0.25 10.22
C THR A 81 4.36 -0.49 10.30
N MET A 82 3.72 -0.11 11.41
CA MET A 82 2.27 -0.24 11.56
C MET A 82 1.51 0.62 10.55
N ALA A 83 1.95 1.86 10.31
CA ALA A 83 1.37 2.73 9.30
C ALA A 83 1.46 2.11 7.89
N THR A 84 2.61 1.51 7.56
CA THR A 84 2.82 0.80 6.28
C THR A 84 1.88 -0.39 6.14
N LEU A 85 1.74 -1.22 7.18
CA LEU A 85 0.84 -2.39 7.14
C LEU A 85 -0.63 -1.98 7.01
N VAL A 86 -1.07 -0.97 7.77
CA VAL A 86 -2.43 -0.43 7.69
C VAL A 86 -2.71 0.10 6.28
N LEU A 87 -1.78 0.89 5.72
CA LEU A 87 -1.92 1.43 4.38
C LEU A 87 -1.98 0.32 3.31
N LEU A 88 -1.11 -0.69 3.43
CA LEU A 88 -1.04 -1.81 2.50
C LEU A 88 -2.35 -2.63 2.53
N LEU A 89 -2.82 -3.00 3.71
CA LEU A 89 -4.10 -3.72 3.87
C LEU A 89 -5.28 -2.90 3.35
N TYR A 90 -5.32 -1.59 3.65
CA TYR A 90 -6.33 -0.69 3.12
C TYR A 90 -6.31 -0.64 1.59
N ALA A 91 -5.13 -0.46 0.98
CA ALA A 91 -4.97 -0.37 -0.47
C ALA A 91 -5.38 -1.65 -1.18
N MET A 92 -5.05 -2.82 -0.60
CA MET A 92 -5.47 -4.14 -1.09
C MET A 92 -6.99 -4.31 -1.03
N PHE A 93 -7.58 -4.00 0.13
CA PHE A 93 -9.03 -4.14 0.34
C PHE A 93 -9.85 -3.20 -0.55
N ASP A 94 -9.44 -1.92 -0.67
CA ASP A 94 -10.13 -0.94 -1.53
C ASP A 94 -10.07 -1.36 -3.01
N ALA A 95 -8.90 -1.79 -3.50
CA ALA A 95 -8.75 -2.27 -4.88
C ALA A 95 -9.58 -3.53 -5.16
N PHE A 96 -9.55 -4.51 -4.27
CA PHE A 96 -10.35 -5.73 -4.37
C PHE A 96 -11.85 -5.41 -4.40
N SER A 97 -12.31 -4.61 -3.43
CA SER A 97 -13.71 -4.21 -3.29
C SER A 97 -14.19 -3.43 -4.50
N ARG A 98 -13.36 -2.55 -5.07
CA ARG A 98 -13.73 -1.80 -6.27
C ARG A 98 -13.84 -2.69 -7.50
N ALA A 99 -12.95 -3.66 -7.68
CA ALA A 99 -13.06 -4.61 -8.78
C ALA A 99 -14.37 -5.42 -8.71
N ASN A 100 -14.80 -5.83 -7.52
CA ASN A 100 -16.10 -6.50 -7.32
C ASN A 100 -17.28 -5.59 -7.68
N LYS A 101 -17.27 -4.32 -7.25
CA LYS A 101 -18.31 -3.34 -7.60
C LYS A 101 -18.41 -3.13 -9.10
N ILE A 102 -17.28 -3.07 -9.82
CA ILE A 102 -17.26 -2.95 -11.29
C ILE A 102 -17.91 -4.17 -11.93
N ASN A 103 -17.59 -5.37 -11.44
CA ASN A 103 -18.15 -6.61 -11.96
C ASN A 103 -19.64 -6.79 -11.67
N SER A 104 -20.15 -6.20 -10.59
CA SER A 104 -21.57 -6.23 -10.22
C SER A 104 -22.40 -5.10 -10.84
N GLY A 105 -21.78 -4.19 -11.61
CA GLY A 105 -22.46 -3.03 -12.18
C GLY A 105 -22.81 -1.93 -11.17
N ALA A 106 -22.26 -1.98 -9.95
CA ALA A 106 -22.56 -1.05 -8.86
C ALA A 106 -21.47 0.03 -8.67
N ALA A 107 -20.60 0.23 -9.68
CA ALA A 107 -19.38 1.04 -9.61
C ALA A 107 -19.52 2.44 -10.16
#